data_AF-A0A2K3JAM5-F1
#
_entry.id   AF-A0A2K3JAM5-F1
#
_cell.length_a   1.000
_cell.length_b   1.000
_cell.length_c   1.000
_cell.angle_alpha   90.00
_cell.angle_beta   90.00
_cell.angle_gamma   90.00
#
_symmetry.space_group_name_H-M   'P 1'
#
loop_
_entity.id
_entity.type
_entity.pdbx_description
1 polymer ?
#
loop_
_entity_poly.entity_id
_entity_poly.type
_entity_poly.pdbx_seq_one_letter_code
_entity_poly.pdbx_strand_id
1 'polypeptide(L)'
;MLNETKTGQKLVILMGIGITALVVGTFAYYILANPTIELFDMISIPIILIIILTSSYVIYDRAKNIKKGLPAQDERLKIAGYKAGYYGFIAAIWSAVGSNMLSIILFDEELRGGLVTAAVVLISGITFMLAYYYFSRKGE
;
A
#
# COMPACT_ATOMS: atom_id res chain seq x y z
N MET A 1 -12.80 -27.73 3.00
CA MET A 1 -11.48 -27.09 2.87
C MET A 1 -11.27 -26.35 1.53
N LEU A 2 -11.54 -26.94 0.36
CA LEU A 2 -11.37 -26.27 -0.97
C LEU A 2 -12.27 -25.04 -1.23
N ASN A 3 -13.42 -24.93 -0.56
CA ASN A 3 -14.37 -23.83 -0.78
C ASN A 3 -14.04 -22.58 0.06
N GLU A 4 -13.45 -22.75 1.25
CA GLU A 4 -13.06 -21.64 2.12
C GLU A 4 -11.86 -20.86 1.56
N THR A 5 -10.93 -21.55 0.90
CA THR A 5 -9.76 -20.91 0.26
C THR A 5 -10.16 -20.02 -0.92
N LYS A 6 -11.15 -20.45 -1.72
CA LYS A 6 -11.69 -19.63 -2.82
C LYS A 6 -12.43 -18.39 -2.33
N THR A 7 -13.22 -18.51 -1.25
CA THR A 7 -13.95 -17.37 -0.67
C THR A 7 -13.00 -16.35 -0.06
N GLY A 8 -11.95 -16.79 0.64
CA GLY A 8 -10.92 -15.90 1.18
C GLY A 8 -10.14 -15.16 0.09
N GLN A 9 -9.78 -15.84 -1.01
CA GLN A 9 -9.10 -15.21 -2.14
C GLN A 9 -9.94 -14.16 -2.87
N LYS A 10 -11.25 -14.41 -3.05
CA LYS A 10 -12.17 -13.42 -3.61
C LYS A 10 -12.26 -12.17 -2.73
N LEU A 11 -12.30 -12.34 -1.41
CA LEU A 11 -12.36 -11.23 -0.46
C LEU A 11 -11.08 -10.39 -0.50
N VAL A 12 -9.91 -11.01 -0.60
CA VAL A 12 -8.63 -10.29 -0.77
C VAL A 12 -8.61 -9.47 -2.06
N ILE A 13 -9.10 -10.02 -3.17
CA ILE A 13 -9.22 -9.26 -4.43
C ILE A 13 -10.19 -8.09 -4.28
N LEU A 14 -11.35 -8.33 -3.66
CA LEU A 14 -12.37 -7.30 -3.48
C LEU A 14 -11.84 -6.14 -2.62
N MET A 15 -11.12 -6.45 -1.54
CA MET A 15 -10.43 -5.45 -0.72
C MET A 15 -9.36 -4.71 -1.53
N GLY A 16 -8.56 -5.43 -2.32
CA GLY A 16 -7.54 -4.84 -3.18
C GLY A 16 -8.15 -3.83 -4.17
N ILE A 17 -9.21 -4.21 -4.88
CA ILE A 17 -9.95 -3.34 -5.80
C ILE A 17 -10.50 -2.12 -5.05
N GLY A 18 -11.10 -2.33 -3.88
CA GLY A 18 -11.65 -1.25 -3.06
C GLY A 18 -10.58 -0.23 -2.65
N ILE A 19 -9.42 -0.69 -2.19
CA ILE A 19 -8.29 0.17 -1.81
C ILE A 19 -7.75 0.92 -3.04
N THR A 20 -7.53 0.24 -4.17
CA THR A 20 -7.06 0.89 -5.40
C THR A 20 -8.04 1.94 -5.89
N ALA A 21 -9.35 1.65 -5.88
CA ALA A 21 -10.39 2.61 -6.25
C ALA A 21 -10.41 3.83 -5.31
N LEU A 22 -10.23 3.60 -4.01
CA LEU A 22 -10.11 4.68 -3.02
C LEU A 22 -8.93 5.59 -3.38
N VAL A 23 -7.73 5.03 -3.57
CA VAL A 23 -6.51 5.79 -3.93
C VAL A 23 -6.70 6.58 -5.22
N VAL A 24 -7.28 5.96 -6.25
CA VAL A 24 -7.60 6.64 -7.52
C VAL A 24 -8.58 7.79 -7.30
N GLY A 25 -9.61 7.57 -6.47
CA GLY A 25 -10.59 8.60 -6.12
C GLY A 25 -9.98 9.79 -5.39
N THR A 26 -9.16 9.55 -4.37
CA THR A 26 -8.46 10.64 -3.65
C THR A 26 -7.49 11.37 -4.55
N PHE A 27 -6.78 10.65 -5.43
CA PHE A 27 -5.87 11.27 -6.38
C PHE A 27 -6.61 12.14 -7.41
N ALA A 28 -7.70 11.64 -7.98
CA ALA A 28 -8.54 12.43 -8.90
C ALA A 28 -9.14 13.66 -8.21
N TYR A 29 -9.64 13.51 -6.99
CA TYR A 29 -10.13 14.63 -6.18
C TYR A 29 -9.04 15.67 -5.95
N TYR A 30 -7.81 15.25 -5.61
CA TYR A 30 -6.69 16.15 -5.40
C TYR A 30 -6.34 16.97 -6.65
N ILE A 31 -6.32 16.35 -7.84
CA ILE A 31 -6.07 17.06 -9.10
C ILE A 31 -7.20 18.04 -9.43
N LEU A 32 -8.46 17.66 -9.19
CA LEU A 32 -9.61 18.53 -9.47
C LEU A 32 -9.73 19.69 -8.47
N ALA A 33 -9.33 19.49 -7.22
CA ALA A 33 -9.42 20.50 -6.17
C ALA A 33 -8.32 21.58 -6.26
N ASN A 34 -7.21 21.29 -6.94
CA ASN A 34 -6.07 22.19 -7.05
C ASN A 34 -5.91 22.69 -8.51
N PRO A 35 -6.35 23.91 -8.83
CA PRO A 35 -6.29 24.45 -10.19
C PRO A 35 -4.86 24.77 -10.66
N THR A 36 -3.92 24.87 -9.73
CA THR A 36 -2.49 25.06 -9.99
C THR A 36 -1.72 23.87 -9.42
N ILE A 37 -0.94 23.20 -10.27
CA ILE A 37 -0.08 22.09 -9.87
C ILE A 37 1.31 22.66 -9.60
N GLU A 38 1.84 22.48 -8.39
CA GLU A 38 3.19 22.93 -8.05
C GLU A 38 4.26 22.04 -8.70
N LEU A 39 5.49 22.55 -8.81
CA LEU A 39 6.59 21.80 -9.44
C LEU A 39 6.87 20.46 -8.72
N PHE A 40 6.77 20.45 -7.40
CA PHE A 40 6.94 19.23 -6.61
C PHE A 40 5.79 18.23 -6.82
N ASP A 41 4.58 18.70 -7.10
CA ASP A 41 3.44 17.84 -7.43
C ASP A 41 3.64 17.15 -8.78
N MET A 42 4.32 17.79 -9.73
CA MET A 42 4.66 17.17 -11.02
C MET A 42 5.58 15.95 -10.86
N ILE A 43 6.41 15.91 -9.80
CA ILE A 43 7.30 14.78 -9.50
C ILE A 43 6.53 13.66 -8.79
N SER A 44 5.58 14.00 -7.92
CA SER A 44 4.80 13.01 -7.15
C SER A 44 3.74 12.29 -8.01
N ILE A 45 3.13 12.98 -8.98
CA ILE A 45 2.15 12.43 -9.92
C ILE A 45 2.62 11.13 -10.62
N PRO A 46 3.78 11.08 -11.31
CA PRO A 46 4.22 9.86 -11.98
C PRO A 46 4.52 8.71 -10.99
N ILE A 47 5.00 9.02 -9.78
CA ILE A 47 5.23 8.01 -8.74
C ILE A 47 3.89 7.38 -8.33
N ILE A 48 2.87 8.21 -8.06
CA ILE A 48 1.52 7.74 -7.70
C ILE A 48 0.93 6.89 -8.83
N LEU A 49 1.10 7.30 -10.10
CA LEU A 49 0.65 6.53 -11.25
C LEU A 49 1.31 5.15 -11.34
N ILE A 50 2.63 5.06 -11.11
CA ILE A 50 3.33 3.77 -11.09
C ILE A 50 2.77 2.87 -9.99
N ILE A 51 2.50 3.40 -8.80
CA ILE A 51 1.92 2.64 -7.67
C ILE A 51 0.53 2.13 -8.03
N ILE A 52 -0.32 2.97 -8.63
CA ILE A 52 -1.68 2.58 -9.06
C ILE A 52 -1.61 1.48 -10.12
N LEU A 53 -0.76 1.64 -11.14
CA LEU A 53 -0.63 0.69 -12.25
C LEU A 53 -0.09 -0.66 -11.77
N THR A 54 0.97 -0.66 -10.97
CA THR A 54 1.57 -1.88 -10.42
C THR A 54 0.60 -2.61 -9.48
N SER A 55 -0.09 -1.89 -8.60
CA SER A 55 -1.12 -2.47 -7.72
C SER A 55 -2.27 -3.08 -8.51
N SER A 56 -2.77 -2.36 -9.51
CA SER A 56 -3.85 -2.84 -10.40
C SER A 56 -3.42 -4.08 -11.18
N TYR A 57 -2.19 -4.11 -11.68
CA TYR A 57 -1.62 -5.25 -12.38
C TYR A 57 -1.54 -6.50 -11.48
N VAL A 58 -1.08 -6.35 -10.24
CA VAL A 58 -1.00 -7.46 -9.28
C VAL A 58 -2.39 -8.03 -8.95
N ILE A 59 -3.39 -7.16 -8.78
CA ILE A 59 -4.77 -7.58 -8.54
C ILE A 59 -5.32 -8.33 -9.76
N TYR A 60 -5.10 -7.79 -10.96
CA TYR A 60 -5.52 -8.40 -12.22
C TYR A 60 -4.89 -9.78 -12.43
N ASP A 61 -3.58 -9.91 -12.21
CA ASP A 61 -2.88 -11.19 -12.34
C ASP A 61 -3.44 -12.24 -11.37
N ARG A 62 -3.67 -11.86 -10.11
CA ARG A 62 -4.31 -12.75 -9.12
C ARG A 62 -5.72 -13.17 -9.53
N ALA A 63 -6.54 -12.23 -10.00
CA ALA A 63 -7.90 -12.52 -10.47
C ALA A 63 -7.89 -13.49 -11.66
N LYS A 64 -6.98 -13.29 -12.61
CA LYS A 64 -6.78 -14.16 -13.78
C LYS A 64 -6.35 -15.57 -13.38
N ASN A 65 -5.41 -15.69 -12.43
CA ASN A 65 -4.88 -16.97 -11.98
C ASN A 65 -5.91 -17.79 -11.18
N ILE A 66 -6.76 -17.13 -10.38
CA ILE A 66 -7.89 -17.79 -9.71
C ILE A 66 -8.92 -18.29 -10.72
N LYS A 67 -9.23 -17.51 -11.76
CA LYS A 67 -10.16 -17.93 -12.83
C LYS A 67 -9.66 -19.19 -13.56
N LYS A 68 -8.34 -19.37 -13.66
CA LYS A 68 -7.70 -20.55 -14.27
C LYS A 68 -7.60 -21.77 -13.35
N GLY A 69 -7.99 -21.65 -12.08
CA GLY A 69 -7.91 -22.76 -11.11
C GLY A 69 -6.48 -23.12 -10.69
N LEU A 70 -5.50 -22.27 -11.01
CA LEU A 70 -4.12 -22.45 -10.54
C LEU A 70 -4.07 -22.22 -9.02
N PRO A 71 -3.32 -23.03 -8.26
CA PRO A 71 -3.11 -22.77 -6.85
C PRO A 71 -2.45 -21.39 -6.72
N ALA A 72 -3.17 -20.43 -6.15
CA ALA A 72 -2.72 -19.05 -6.15
C ALA A 72 -1.52 -18.78 -5.22
N GLN A 73 -1.06 -19.79 -4.46
CA GLN A 73 0.00 -19.65 -3.46
C GLN A 73 0.82 -20.93 -3.31
N ASP A 74 2.04 -20.92 -3.86
CA ASP A 74 3.12 -21.79 -3.40
C ASP A 74 3.70 -21.23 -2.08
N GLU A 75 4.31 -22.07 -1.24
CA GLU A 75 4.98 -21.61 0.00
C GLU A 75 5.99 -20.49 -0.26
N ARG A 76 6.72 -20.58 -1.38
CA ARG A 76 7.65 -19.53 -1.82
C ARG A 76 6.95 -18.20 -2.08
N LEU A 77 5.76 -18.24 -2.68
CA LEU A 77 4.98 -17.04 -2.96
C LEU A 77 4.41 -16.41 -1.67
N LYS A 78 4.04 -17.23 -0.68
CA LYS A 78 3.66 -16.74 0.66
C LYS A 78 4.82 -16.01 1.33
N ILE A 79 6.01 -16.61 1.36
CA ILE A 79 7.21 -16.00 1.96
C ILE A 79 7.58 -14.70 1.24
N ALA A 80 7.55 -14.71 -0.10
CA ALA A 80 7.79 -13.50 -0.88
C ALA A 80 6.76 -12.39 -0.57
N GLY A 81 5.49 -12.75 -0.42
CA GLY A 81 4.42 -11.82 -0.02
C GLY A 81 4.66 -11.21 1.36
N TYR A 82 5.12 -12.00 2.34
CA TYR A 82 5.45 -11.49 3.68
C TYR A 82 6.64 -10.54 3.65
N LYS A 83 7.71 -10.90 2.93
CA LYS A 83 8.87 -10.03 2.77
C LYS A 83 8.49 -8.72 2.08
N ALA A 84 7.71 -8.79 1.00
CA ALA A 84 7.22 -7.61 0.30
C ALA A 84 6.36 -6.70 1.20
N GLY A 85 5.47 -7.30 2.01
CA GLY A 85 4.68 -6.56 3.00
C GLY A 85 5.54 -5.90 4.08
N TYR A 86 6.55 -6.61 4.60
CA TYR A 86 7.50 -6.08 5.57
C TYR A 86 8.31 -4.89 5.00
N TYR A 87 8.89 -5.05 3.82
CA TYR A 87 9.64 -3.95 3.17
C TYR A 87 8.74 -2.78 2.79
N GLY A 88 7.50 -3.05 2.35
CA GLY A 88 6.51 -2.01 2.07
C GLY A 88 6.14 -1.21 3.32
N PHE A 89 5.99 -1.88 4.47
CA PHE A 89 5.76 -1.24 5.76
C PHE A 89 6.95 -0.35 6.18
N ILE A 90 8.18 -0.87 6.09
CA ILE A 90 9.39 -0.09 6.40
C ILE A 90 9.51 1.12 5.47
N ALA A 91 9.25 0.94 4.17
CA ALA A 91 9.25 2.03 3.20
C ALA A 91 8.19 3.08 3.54
N ALA A 92 6.98 2.70 3.93
CA ALA A 92 5.92 3.65 4.30
C ALA A 92 6.32 4.52 5.51
N ILE A 93 6.88 3.92 6.57
CA ILE A 93 7.37 4.66 7.73
C ILE A 93 8.49 5.61 7.33
N TRP A 94 9.50 5.13 6.60
CA TRP A 94 10.64 5.96 6.22
C TRP A 94 10.30 7.01 5.17
N SER A 95 9.32 6.78 4.30
CA SER A 95 8.82 7.82 3.41
C SER A 95 8.12 8.93 4.20
N ALA A 96 7.37 8.60 5.25
CA ALA A 96 6.72 9.61 6.09
C ALA A 96 7.72 10.38 6.96
N VAL A 97 8.65 9.68 7.63
CA VAL A 97 9.67 10.30 8.50
C VAL A 97 10.75 11.00 7.68
N GLY A 98 11.27 10.32 6.65
CA GLY A 98 12.40 10.77 5.83
C GLY A 98 12.05 11.97 4.95
N SER A 99 10.82 12.08 4.44
CA SER A 99 10.40 13.27 3.67
C SER A 99 10.43 14.53 4.52
N ASN A 100 9.86 14.48 5.73
CA ASN A 100 9.87 15.59 6.68
C ASN A 100 11.29 15.91 7.18
N MET A 101 12.12 14.89 7.39
CA MET A 101 13.51 15.12 7.80
C MET A 101 14.31 15.79 6.67
N LEU A 102 14.13 15.34 5.42
CA LEU A 102 14.80 15.92 4.26
C LEU A 102 14.34 17.36 3.99
N SER A 103 13.05 17.68 4.20
CA SER A 103 12.56 19.04 4.00
C SER A 103 13.20 20.03 4.98
N ILE A 104 13.36 19.64 6.24
CA ILE A 104 14.05 20.45 7.26
C ILE A 104 15.52 20.63 6.89
N ILE A 105 16.22 19.56 6.54
CA ILE A 105 17.68 19.61 6.28
C ILE A 105 18.02 20.40 5.01
N LEU A 106 17.23 20.23 3.94
CA LEU A 106 17.55 20.78 2.62
C LEU A 106 16.94 22.17 2.38
N PHE A 107 15.81 22.48 3.01
CA PHE A 107 15.01 23.67 2.69
C PHE A 107 14.64 24.52 3.92
N ASP A 108 15.07 24.12 5.12
CA ASP A 108 14.76 24.80 6.40
C ASP A 108 13.25 25.05 6.60
N GLU A 109 12.42 24.16 6.04
CA GLU A 109 10.98 24.28 6.14
C GLU A 109 10.46 23.80 7.51
N GLU A 110 9.54 24.55 8.10
CA GLU A 110 8.79 24.10 9.28
C GLU A 110 8.00 22.82 8.94
N LEU A 111 7.77 21.97 9.94
CA LEU A 111 7.04 20.70 9.84
C LEU A 111 5.58 20.87 9.36
N ARG A 112 5.39 21.10 8.07
CA ARG A 112 4.10 21.03 7.39
C ARG A 112 3.71 19.57 7.23
N GLY A 113 2.93 19.07 8.19
CA GLY A 113 2.38 17.72 8.14
C GLY A 113 2.78 16.80 9.29
N GLY A 114 3.35 17.31 10.38
CA GLY A 114 3.73 16.51 11.55
C GLY A 114 2.62 15.60 12.08
N LEU A 115 1.36 16.05 12.04
CA LEU A 115 0.19 15.22 12.39
C LEU A 115 -0.06 14.08 11.39
N VAL A 116 0.11 14.33 10.09
CA VAL A 116 -0.03 13.31 9.04
C VAL A 116 1.08 12.27 9.17
N THR A 117 2.31 12.72 9.39
CA THR A 117 3.47 11.84 9.62
C THR A 117 3.28 10.99 10.87
N ALA A 118 2.85 11.59 11.98
CA ALA A 118 2.53 10.87 13.20
C ALA A 118 1.40 9.85 12.99
N ALA A 119 0.33 10.24 12.27
CA ALA A 119 -0.77 9.34 11.95
C ALA A 119 -0.31 8.16 11.07
N VAL A 120 0.50 8.41 10.03
CA VAL A 120 1.04 7.35 9.16
C VAL A 120 1.92 6.39 9.95
N VAL A 121 2.79 6.89 10.82
CA VAL A 121 3.66 6.04 11.66
C VAL A 121 2.84 5.22 12.64
N LEU A 122 1.86 5.83 13.33
CA LEU A 122 1.00 5.14 14.28
C LEU A 122 0.11 4.08 13.61
N ILE A 123 -0.57 4.43 12.53
CA ILE A 123 -1.44 3.51 11.78
C ILE A 123 -0.62 2.36 11.20
N SER A 124 0.55 2.66 10.65
CA SER A 124 1.45 1.62 10.15
C SER A 124 1.89 0.71 11.30
N GLY A 125 2.30 1.27 12.45
CA GLY A 125 2.73 0.49 13.61
C GLY A 125 1.62 -0.41 14.17
N ILE A 126 0.39 0.08 14.27
CA ILE A 126 -0.79 -0.71 14.66
C ILE A 126 -1.05 -1.82 13.64
N THR A 127 -1.00 -1.50 12.34
CA THR A 127 -1.20 -2.47 11.26
C THR A 127 -0.14 -3.58 11.33
N PHE A 128 1.12 -3.22 11.58
CA PHE A 128 2.20 -4.19 11.77
C PHE A 128 1.97 -5.05 13.01
N MET A 129 1.59 -4.48 14.16
CA MET A 129 1.28 -5.24 15.37
C MET A 129 0.14 -6.23 15.16
N LEU A 130 -0.94 -5.81 14.50
CA LEU A 130 -2.07 -6.67 14.17
C LEU A 130 -1.67 -7.79 13.20
N ALA A 131 -0.90 -7.46 12.16
CA ALA A 131 -0.38 -8.44 11.23
C ALA A 131 0.54 -9.44 11.94
N TYR A 132 1.49 -8.97 12.74
CA TYR A 132 2.40 -9.80 13.52
C TYR A 132 1.65 -10.72 14.49
N TYR A 133 0.67 -10.19 15.22
CA TYR A 133 -0.17 -10.96 16.14
C TYR A 133 -1.01 -12.03 15.42
N TYR A 134 -1.58 -11.69 14.27
CA TYR A 134 -2.32 -12.64 13.46
C TYR A 134 -1.42 -13.77 12.95
N PHE A 135 -0.22 -13.43 12.48
CA PHE A 135 0.75 -14.42 11.99
C PHE A 135 1.36 -15.25 13.12
N SER A 136 1.58 -14.71 14.31
CA SER A 136 2.10 -15.49 15.44
C SER A 136 1.09 -16.52 15.96
N ARG A 137 -0.22 -16.31 15.73
CA ARG A 137 -1.28 -17.24 16.11
C ARG A 137 -1.69 -18.25 15.03
N LYS A 138 -1.46 -17.94 13.76
CA LYS A 138 -1.73 -18.86 12.62
C LYS A 138 -0.45 -19.36 11.94
N GLY A 139 0.69 -19.16 12.60
CA GLY A 139 2.03 -19.47 12.14
C GLY A 139 2.57 -20.80 12.65
N GLU A 140 1.69 -21.68 13.15
CA GLU A 140 1.82 -23.14 13.08
C GLU A 140 0.71 -23.69 12.16
#